data_AF-A0A961Q2Q8-F1
#
_entry.id   AF-A0A961Q2Q8-F1
#
_cell.length_a   1.000
_cell.length_b   1.000
_cell.length_c   1.000
_cell.angle_alpha   90.00
_cell.angle_beta   90.00
_cell.angle_gamma   90.00
#
_symmetry.space_group_name_H-M   'P 1'
#
loop_
_entity.id
_entity.type
_entity.pdbx_description
1 polymer ?
#
loop_
_entity_poly.entity_id
_entity_poly.type
_entity_poly.pdbx_seq_one_letter_code
_entity_poly.pdbx_strand_id
1 'polypeptide(L)'
;VGDTLREQGLAVPAVGGGTTFLQAKTANEVLKAQERRIRLQKLKGELIERARALALVFRLAREERDAWVNWPARAAALMAAELGVEPVAMQKVLETHVRAQLDSLAEIRTGLA
;
A
#
# COMPACT_ATOMS: atom_id res chain seq x y z
N VAL A 1 -14.60 12.32 -21.20
CA VAL A 1 -14.49 11.54 -22.47
C VAL A 1 -13.25 11.91 -23.26
N GLY A 2 -12.98 13.20 -23.48
CA GLY A 2 -11.75 13.65 -24.14
C GLY A 2 -10.47 13.21 -23.40
N ASP A 3 -10.40 13.43 -22.09
CA ASP A 3 -9.20 13.09 -21.31
C ASP A 3 -8.97 11.57 -21.22
N THR A 4 -10.04 10.79 -21.07
CA THR A 4 -9.99 9.32 -21.08
C THR A 4 -9.58 8.72 -22.43
N LEU A 5 -9.81 9.41 -23.55
CA LEU A 5 -9.36 8.99 -24.88
C LEU A 5 -7.89 9.39 -25.13
N ARG A 6 -7.48 10.57 -24.62
CA ARG A 6 -6.10 11.09 -24.70
C ARG A 6 -5.11 10.26 -23.90
N GLU A 7 -5.47 9.84 -22.68
CA GLU A 7 -4.61 9.01 -21.82
C GLU A 7 -4.21 7.66 -22.44
N GLN A 8 -4.94 7.19 -23.47
CA GLN A 8 -4.70 5.90 -24.12
C GLN A 8 -4.35 6.01 -25.61
N GLY A 9 -3.94 7.20 -26.09
CA GLY A 9 -3.46 7.39 -27.46
C GLY A 9 -4.54 7.39 -28.55
N LEU A 10 -5.83 7.52 -28.17
CA LEU A 10 -6.93 7.62 -29.11
C LEU A 10 -7.23 9.10 -29.44
N ALA A 11 -7.48 9.37 -30.72
CA ALA A 11 -7.79 10.71 -31.18
C ALA A 11 -9.05 11.25 -30.51
N VAL A 12 -8.90 12.36 -29.77
CA VAL A 12 -10.03 13.11 -29.22
C VAL A 12 -10.68 13.87 -30.37
N PRO A 13 -11.98 13.66 -30.66
CA PRO A 13 -12.64 14.39 -31.74
C PRO A 13 -12.59 15.90 -31.45
N ALA A 14 -12.24 16.68 -32.47
CA ALA A 14 -12.04 18.13 -32.35
C ALA A 14 -13.29 18.83 -31.82
N VAL A 15 -13.11 19.65 -30.78
CA VAL A 15 -14.17 20.48 -30.20
C VAL A 15 -14.45 21.62 -31.19
N GLY A 16 -15.62 21.59 -31.84
CA GLY A 16 -16.04 22.65 -32.77
C GLY A 16 -17.13 22.27 -33.80
N GLY A 17 -17.39 20.98 -34.01
CA GLY A 17 -18.51 20.49 -34.82
C GLY A 17 -19.28 19.43 -34.04
N GLY A 18 -20.61 19.50 -34.02
CA GLY A 18 -21.46 18.59 -33.24
C GLY A 18 -21.01 17.14 -33.39
N THR A 19 -20.79 16.46 -32.25
CA THR A 19 -20.38 15.05 -32.23
C THR A 19 -21.34 14.24 -33.09
N THR A 20 -20.88 13.78 -34.25
CA THR A 20 -21.74 13.04 -35.17
C THR A 20 -22.17 11.74 -34.50
N PHE A 21 -23.43 11.32 -34.69
CA PHE A 21 -23.99 10.11 -34.05
C PHE A 21 -23.06 8.89 -34.13
N LEU A 22 -22.36 8.70 -35.25
CA LEU A 22 -21.39 7.63 -35.43
C LEU A 22 -20.21 7.74 -34.45
N GLN A 23 -19.66 8.94 -34.22
CA GLN A 23 -18.58 9.16 -33.25
C GLN A 23 -19.06 8.86 -31.83
N ALA A 24 -20.28 9.29 -31.48
CA ALA A 24 -20.89 9.00 -30.19
C ALA A 24 -21.11 7.49 -29.98
N LYS A 25 -21.55 6.77 -31.02
CA LYS A 25 -21.71 5.30 -30.99
C LYS A 25 -20.36 4.59 -30.82
N THR A 26 -19.34 4.99 -31.55
CA THR A 26 -17.98 4.42 -31.42
C THR A 26 -17.42 4.66 -30.01
N ALA A 27 -17.55 5.87 -29.47
CA ALA A 27 -17.10 6.18 -28.12
C ALA A 27 -17.83 5.32 -27.06
N ASN A 28 -19.13 5.11 -27.22
CA ASN A 28 -19.92 4.28 -26.30
C ASN A 28 -19.47 2.81 -26.33
N GLU A 29 -19.21 2.24 -27.52
CA GLU A 29 -18.73 0.86 -27.64
C GLU A 29 -17.32 0.68 -27.07
N VAL A 30 -16.43 1.66 -27.24
CA VAL A 30 -15.10 1.66 -26.61
C VAL A 30 -15.22 1.65 -25.08
N LEU A 31 -16.06 2.52 -24.51
CA LEU A 31 -16.27 2.57 -23.06
C LEU A 31 -16.87 1.27 -22.51
N LYS A 32 -17.83 0.66 -23.22
CA LYS A 32 -18.37 -0.67 -22.85
C LYS A 32 -17.31 -1.76 -22.89
N ALA A 33 -16.45 -1.76 -23.92
CA ALA A 33 -15.37 -2.74 -24.01
C ALA A 33 -14.36 -2.58 -22.87
N GLN A 34 -14.03 -1.34 -22.49
CA GLN A 34 -13.17 -1.03 -21.35
C GLN A 34 -13.79 -1.49 -20.02
N GLU A 35 -15.07 -1.20 -19.79
CA GLU A 35 -15.78 -1.64 -18.59
C GLU A 35 -15.78 -3.18 -18.47
N ARG A 36 -16.08 -3.88 -19.57
CA ARG A 36 -16.06 -5.35 -19.61
C ARG A 36 -14.67 -5.90 -19.33
N ARG A 37 -13.62 -5.28 -19.87
CA ARG A 37 -12.23 -5.66 -19.60
C ARG A 37 -11.91 -5.54 -18.11
N ILE A 38 -12.16 -4.38 -17.50
CA ILE A 38 -11.89 -4.17 -16.07
C ILE A 38 -12.71 -5.16 -15.21
N ARG A 39 -13.97 -5.38 -15.55
CA ARG A 39 -14.84 -6.34 -14.85
C ARG A 39 -14.28 -7.76 -14.94
N LEU A 40 -13.80 -8.18 -16.11
CA LEU A 40 -13.17 -9.49 -16.30
C LEU A 40 -11.91 -9.63 -15.44
N GLN A 41 -11.04 -8.60 -15.42
CA GLN A 41 -9.83 -8.61 -14.60
C GLN A 41 -10.14 -8.68 -13.09
N LYS A 42 -11.18 -7.96 -12.63
CA LYS A 42 -11.69 -8.07 -11.24
C LYS A 42 -12.17 -9.49 -10.92
N LEU A 43 -12.97 -10.10 -11.79
CA LEU A 43 -13.48 -11.46 -11.59
C LEU A 43 -12.36 -12.51 -11.59
N LYS A 44 -11.32 -12.32 -12.39
CA LYS A 44 -10.12 -13.17 -12.41
C LYS A 44 -9.20 -12.96 -11.20
N GLY A 45 -9.45 -11.93 -10.38
CA GLY A 45 -8.59 -11.60 -9.24
C GLY A 45 -7.28 -10.89 -9.63
N GLU A 46 -7.18 -10.36 -10.85
CA GLU A 46 -5.99 -9.65 -11.34
C GLU A 46 -5.87 -8.22 -10.79
N LEU A 47 -6.95 -7.67 -10.21
CA LEU A 47 -7.00 -6.32 -9.67
C LEU A 47 -7.29 -6.31 -8.17
N ILE A 48 -6.52 -5.52 -7.42
CA ILE A 48 -6.70 -5.31 -5.99
C ILE A 48 -7.12 -3.86 -5.74
N GLU A 49 -8.00 -3.65 -4.75
CA GLU A 49 -8.37 -2.32 -4.29
C GLU A 49 -7.18 -1.67 -3.54
N ARG A 50 -6.68 -0.55 -4.07
CA ARG A 50 -5.53 0.16 -3.49
C ARG A 50 -5.74 0.53 -2.02
N ALA A 51 -6.90 1.07 -1.66
CA ALA A 51 -7.19 1.47 -0.28
C ALA A 51 -7.13 0.27 0.68
N ARG A 52 -7.67 -0.88 0.25
CA ARG A 52 -7.64 -2.13 1.02
C ARG A 52 -6.22 -2.69 1.16
N ALA A 53 -5.44 -2.69 0.07
CA ALA A 53 -4.05 -3.13 0.09
C ALA A 53 -3.20 -2.29 1.06
N LEU A 54 -3.33 -0.96 0.98
CA LEU A 54 -2.65 -0.05 1.90
C LEU A 54 -3.06 -0.31 3.35
N ALA A 55 -4.37 -0.39 3.63
CA ALA A 55 -4.85 -0.65 4.98
C ALA A 55 -4.34 -1.98 5.56
N LEU A 56 -4.19 -3.01 4.71
CA LEU A 56 -3.61 -4.28 5.13
C LEU A 56 -2.12 -4.15 5.47
N VAL A 57 -1.34 -3.49 4.61
CA VAL A 57 0.10 -3.27 4.83
C VAL A 57 0.35 -2.45 6.08
N PHE A 58 -0.41 -1.36 6.30
CA PHE A 58 -0.28 -0.54 7.50
C PHE A 58 -0.63 -1.31 8.77
N ARG A 59 -1.66 -2.16 8.72
CA ARG A 59 -2.02 -3.01 9.85
C ARG A 59 -0.91 -4.00 10.17
N LEU A 60 -0.40 -4.72 9.16
CA LEU A 60 0.70 -5.67 9.32
C LEU A 60 1.95 -4.99 9.90
N ALA A 61 2.33 -3.82 9.35
CA ALA A 61 3.48 -3.07 9.85
C ALA A 61 3.29 -2.62 11.32
N ARG A 62 2.06 -2.25 11.70
CA ARG A 62 1.73 -1.90 13.08
C ARG A 62 1.78 -3.11 14.01
N GLU A 63 1.21 -4.23 13.60
CA GLU A 63 1.26 -5.50 14.35
C GLU A 63 2.71 -5.91 14.61
N GLU A 64 3.57 -5.81 13.60
CA GLU A 64 5.01 -6.08 13.73
C GLU A 64 5.68 -5.09 14.70
N ARG A 65 5.44 -3.78 14.55
CA ARG A 65 5.98 -2.78 15.49
C ARG A 65 5.55 -3.08 16.93
N ASP A 66 4.28 -3.38 17.15
CA ASP A 66 3.74 -3.66 18.47
C ASP A 66 4.32 -4.96 19.05
N ALA A 67 4.59 -5.96 18.21
CA ALA A 67 5.29 -7.18 18.62
C ALA A 67 6.72 -6.88 19.12
N TRP A 68 7.48 -6.05 18.40
CA TRP A 68 8.82 -5.62 18.78
C TRP A 68 8.83 -4.76 20.04
N VAL A 69 7.91 -3.80 20.18
CA VAL A 69 7.84 -2.95 21.38
C VAL A 69 7.59 -3.77 22.65
N ASN A 70 6.80 -4.85 22.56
CA ASN A 70 6.49 -5.72 23.70
C ASN A 70 7.52 -6.84 23.93
N TRP A 71 8.43 -7.08 22.98
CA TRP A 71 9.39 -8.17 23.05
C TRP A 71 10.43 -8.03 24.17
N PRO A 72 11.03 -6.85 24.45
CA PRO A 72 11.99 -6.66 25.54
C PRO A 72 11.49 -7.16 26.89
N ALA A 73 10.24 -6.90 27.24
CA ALA A 73 9.64 -7.34 28.50
C ALA A 73 9.60 -8.88 28.64
N ARG A 74 9.54 -9.62 27.53
CA ARG A 74 9.56 -11.10 27.52
C ARG A 74 10.98 -11.66 27.49
N ALA A 75 11.87 -11.04 26.71
CA ALA A 75 13.22 -11.55 26.47
C ALA A 75 14.23 -11.17 27.55
N ALA A 76 14.05 -10.02 28.22
CA ALA A 76 15.04 -9.48 29.15
C ALA A 76 15.39 -10.43 30.29
N ALA A 77 14.40 -11.10 30.90
CA ALA A 77 14.65 -12.03 31.99
C ALA A 77 15.46 -13.27 31.55
N LEU A 78 15.18 -13.79 30.36
CA LEU A 78 15.91 -14.95 29.81
C LEU A 78 17.36 -14.57 29.50
N MET A 79 17.56 -13.46 28.79
CA MET A 79 18.90 -12.97 28.44
C MET A 79 19.70 -12.56 29.69
N ALA A 80 19.04 -11.95 30.68
CA ALA A 80 19.70 -11.57 31.93
C ALA A 80 20.16 -12.80 32.72
N ALA A 81 19.37 -13.86 32.76
CA ALA A 81 19.74 -15.12 33.39
C ALA A 81 20.94 -15.79 32.69
N GLU A 82 20.97 -15.79 31.35
CA GLU A 82 22.08 -16.33 30.55
C GLU A 82 23.39 -15.57 30.78
N LEU A 83 23.30 -14.25 30.94
CA LEU A 83 24.47 -13.37 31.09
C LEU A 83 24.84 -13.07 32.54
N GLY A 84 24.04 -13.51 33.52
CA GLY A 84 24.26 -13.26 34.94
C GLY A 84 24.12 -11.80 35.35
N VAL A 85 23.26 -11.02 34.66
CA VAL A 85 23.04 -9.59 34.93
C VAL A 85 21.65 -9.32 35.51
N GLU A 86 21.41 -8.08 35.94
CA GLU A 86 20.11 -7.69 36.53
C GLU A 86 19.02 -7.56 35.45
N PRO A 87 17.85 -8.24 35.58
CA PRO A 87 16.80 -8.26 34.56
C PRO A 87 16.20 -6.91 34.18
N VAL A 88 15.95 -6.02 35.14
CA VAL A 88 15.36 -4.70 34.88
C VAL A 88 16.34 -3.81 34.11
N ALA A 89 17.63 -3.87 34.43
CA ALA A 89 18.69 -3.19 33.70
C ALA A 89 18.77 -3.71 32.25
N MET A 90 18.72 -5.03 32.05
CA MET A 90 18.67 -5.65 30.71
C MET A 90 17.44 -5.16 29.93
N GLN A 91 16.25 -5.14 30.55
CA GLN A 91 15.03 -4.67 29.88
C GLN A 91 15.15 -3.22 29.43
N LYS A 92 15.65 -2.32 30.29
CA LYS A 92 15.83 -0.89 29.94
C LYS A 92 16.77 -0.69 28.74
N VAL A 93 17.87 -1.44 28.71
CA VAL A 93 18.83 -1.39 27.58
C VAL A 93 18.17 -1.89 26.30
N LEU A 94 17.50 -3.05 26.35
CA LEU A 94 16.79 -3.61 25.20
C LEU A 94 15.70 -2.67 24.68
N GLU A 95 14.87 -2.10 25.56
CA GLU A 95 13.83 -1.15 25.17
C GLU A 95 14.41 0.08 24.46
N THR A 96 15.54 0.61 24.95
CA THR A 96 16.21 1.76 24.36
C THR A 96 16.68 1.45 22.93
N HIS A 97 17.37 0.32 22.75
CA HIS A 97 17.89 -0.07 21.43
C HIS A 97 16.80 -0.47 20.45
N VAL A 98 15.77 -1.19 20.90
CA VAL A 98 14.63 -1.57 20.06
C VAL A 98 13.87 -0.33 19.59
N ARG A 99 13.62 0.64 20.47
CA ARG A 99 12.97 1.91 20.07
C ARG A 99 13.80 2.68 19.05
N ALA A 100 15.09 2.87 19.31
CA ALA A 100 15.98 3.54 18.37
C ALA A 100 16.03 2.86 16.98
N GLN A 101 16.02 1.53 16.95
CA GLN A 101 15.95 0.77 15.70
C GLN A 101 14.62 0.98 14.97
N LEU A 102 13.48 0.92 15.69
CA LEU A 102 12.16 1.15 15.11
C LEU A 102 12.01 2.59 14.56
N ASP A 103 12.58 3.58 15.25
CA ASP A 103 12.58 4.97 14.81
C ASP A 103 13.41 5.14 13.53
N SER A 104 14.60 4.53 13.46
CA SER A 104 15.44 4.50 12.25
C SER A 104 14.73 3.87 11.04
N LEU A 105 14.01 2.76 11.26
CA LEU A 105 13.20 2.13 10.21
C LEU A 105 12.04 3.01 9.75
N ALA A 106 11.47 3.84 10.63
CA ALA A 106 10.40 4.77 10.28
C ALA A 106 10.88 5.98 9.46
N GLU A 107 12.16 6.37 9.59
CA GLU A 107 12.75 7.46 8.79
C GLU A 107 12.97 7.07 7.32
N ILE A 108 13.04 5.77 7.01
CA ILE A 108 13.15 5.29 5.63
C ILE A 108 11.82 5.54 4.91
N ARG A 109 11.75 6.69 4.22
CA ARG A 109 10.70 6.95 3.22
C ARG A 109 10.80 5.89 2.12
N THR A 110 9.85 4.96 2.12
CA THR A 110 9.59 4.14 0.93
C THR A 110 9.25 5.10 -0.20
N GLY A 111 10.10 5.16 -1.24
CA GLY A 111 10.02 6.09 -2.37
C GLY A 111 8.84 5.84 -3.32
N LEU A 112 7.64 5.62 -2.78
CA LEU A 112 6.39 5.51 -3.52
C LEU A 112 5.65 6.86 -3.41
N ALA A 113 6.23 7.89 -4.04
CA ALA A 113 5.55 9.13 -4.39
C ALA A 113 5.41 9.20 -5.91
#